data_AF-A0A143PKT3-F1
#
_entry.id   AF-A0A143PKT3-F1
#
_cell.length_a   1.000
_cell.length_b   1.000
_cell.length_c   1.000
_cell.angle_alpha   90.00
_cell.angle_beta   90.00
_cell.angle_gamma   90.00
#
_symmetry.space_group_name_H-M   'P 1'
#
loop_
_entity.id
_entity.type
_entity.pdbx_description
1 polymer ?
#
loop_
_entity_poly.entity_id
_entity_poly.type
_entity_poly.pdbx_seq_one_letter_code
_entity_poly.pdbx_strand_id
1 'polypeptide(L)'
;MLRHALDAITVTATVAVAATVGQAPAPGTEDFNRLTPDQLKASIEKQHPAAYYVLAGKLFASGEKDEAVFWFYAGQLRYRFHLAANPDLPPSGDAALFASLSEVLGRPINKYAFGDVVQVTATIDKVLAWDGRTANGYTSKTTHAAAWKGIRDGLGQLRSHLVQSGDQIRAQHKQNGLENRQP
;
A
#
# COMPACT_ATOMS: atom_id res chain seq x y z
N MET A 1 1.64 -76.82 8.23
CA MET A 1 0.37 -76.11 7.97
C MET A 1 0.20 -75.03 9.03
N LEU A 2 -0.29 -73.86 8.61
CA LEU A 2 -0.77 -72.71 9.39
C LEU A 2 0.24 -71.78 10.10
N ARG A 3 0.42 -70.61 9.46
CA ARG A 3 0.81 -69.31 10.03
C ARG A 3 -0.41 -68.68 10.73
N HIS A 4 -0.21 -67.97 11.85
CA HIS A 4 -1.10 -66.90 12.35
C HIS A 4 -0.17 -65.76 12.83
N ALA A 5 0.03 -64.69 12.05
CA ALA A 5 -0.83 -63.52 11.84
C ALA A 5 -0.70 -62.51 13.00
N LEU A 6 0.10 -61.46 12.75
CA LEU A 6 0.22 -60.25 13.54
C LEU A 6 -0.91 -59.29 13.14
N ASP A 7 -1.64 -58.79 14.12
CA ASP A 7 -2.70 -57.80 13.95
C ASP A 7 -2.12 -56.44 13.51
N ALA A 8 -2.62 -55.93 12.38
CA ALA A 8 -2.33 -54.59 11.88
C ALA A 8 -3.43 -53.62 12.34
N ILE A 9 -3.06 -52.66 13.19
CA ILE A 9 -3.91 -51.53 13.56
C ILE A 9 -4.07 -50.62 12.35
N THR A 10 -5.30 -50.52 11.84
CA THR A 10 -5.67 -49.60 10.76
C THR A 10 -5.96 -48.23 11.36
N VAL A 11 -5.12 -47.23 11.07
CA VAL A 11 -5.40 -45.82 11.38
C VAL A 11 -6.14 -45.22 10.19
N THR A 12 -7.42 -44.92 10.37
CA THR A 12 -8.24 -44.21 9.38
C THR A 12 -7.89 -42.72 9.43
N ALA A 13 -7.21 -42.21 8.40
CA ALA A 13 -6.95 -40.78 8.26
C ALA A 13 -8.18 -40.09 7.66
N THR A 14 -8.85 -39.26 8.45
CA THR A 14 -9.93 -38.38 7.99
C THR A 14 -9.30 -37.20 7.25
N VAL A 15 -9.48 -37.13 5.93
CA VAL A 15 -9.09 -35.96 5.13
C VAL A 15 -10.18 -34.89 5.30
N ALA A 16 -9.87 -33.84 6.05
CA ALA A 16 -10.69 -32.64 6.08
C ALA A 16 -10.46 -31.85 4.77
N VAL A 17 -11.48 -31.78 3.92
CA VAL A 17 -11.48 -30.91 2.74
C VAL A 17 -11.72 -29.49 3.24
N ALA A 18 -10.65 -28.70 3.35
CA ALA A 18 -10.77 -27.25 3.54
C ALA A 18 -11.37 -26.65 2.26
N ALA A 19 -12.59 -26.14 2.35
CA ALA A 19 -13.21 -25.36 1.29
C ALA A 19 -12.36 -24.08 1.09
N THR A 20 -11.64 -24.01 -0.02
CA THR A 20 -11.02 -22.77 -0.47
C THR A 20 -12.15 -21.83 -0.88
N VAL A 21 -12.42 -20.82 -0.06
CA VAL A 21 -13.22 -19.68 -0.49
C VAL A 21 -12.41 -19.03 -1.61
N GLY A 22 -12.87 -19.18 -2.86
CA GLY A 22 -12.24 -18.57 -4.02
C GLY A 22 -12.17 -17.06 -3.81
N GLN A 23 -10.96 -16.56 -3.59
CA GLN A 23 -10.71 -15.13 -3.54
C GLN A 23 -11.01 -14.57 -4.94
N ALA A 24 -11.97 -13.64 -5.03
CA ALA A 24 -12.27 -12.97 -6.28
C ALA A 24 -10.97 -12.35 -6.84
N PRO A 25 -10.72 -12.43 -8.16
CA PRO A 25 -9.55 -11.78 -8.74
C PRO A 25 -9.59 -10.29 -8.38
N ALA A 26 -8.43 -9.74 -8.00
CA ALA A 26 -8.31 -8.31 -7.74
C ALA A 26 -8.84 -7.55 -8.97
N PRO A 27 -9.75 -6.58 -8.82
CA PRO A 27 -10.17 -5.75 -9.93
C PRO A 27 -8.93 -5.15 -10.60
N GLY A 28 -8.82 -5.34 -11.91
CA GLY A 28 -7.70 -4.79 -12.68
C GLY A 28 -7.67 -3.28 -12.58
N THR A 29 -6.48 -2.67 -12.69
CA THR A 29 -6.33 -1.20 -12.68
C THR A 29 -7.14 -0.52 -13.79
N GLU A 30 -7.46 -1.26 -14.86
CA GLU A 30 -8.33 -0.84 -15.97
C GLU A 30 -9.71 -0.37 -15.50
N ASP A 31 -10.27 -0.96 -14.45
CA ASP A 31 -11.57 -0.55 -13.92
C ASP A 31 -11.49 0.80 -13.19
N PHE A 32 -10.41 1.05 -12.45
CA PHE A 32 -10.18 2.33 -11.78
C PHE A 32 -9.86 3.45 -12.77
N ASN A 33 -9.23 3.13 -13.90
CA ASN A 33 -8.88 4.12 -14.91
C ASN A 33 -10.10 4.79 -15.54
N ARG A 34 -11.26 4.13 -15.54
CA ARG A 34 -12.54 4.68 -16.05
C ARG A 34 -13.20 5.67 -15.09
N LEU A 35 -12.82 5.66 -13.81
CA LEU A 35 -13.38 6.56 -12.80
C LEU A 35 -12.67 7.93 -12.83
N THR A 36 -13.45 8.97 -12.56
CA THR A 36 -12.93 10.33 -12.29
C THR A 36 -12.25 10.38 -10.91
N PRO A 37 -11.38 11.37 -10.66
CA PRO A 37 -10.81 11.58 -9.32
C PRO A 37 -11.87 11.69 -8.22
N ASP A 38 -12.98 12.38 -8.48
CA ASP A 38 -14.06 12.54 -7.48
C ASP A 38 -14.80 11.24 -7.19
N GLN A 39 -15.08 10.43 -8.22
CA GLN A 39 -15.67 9.10 -8.03
C GLN A 39 -14.75 8.16 -7.25
N LEU A 40 -13.43 8.23 -7.51
CA LEU A 40 -12.45 7.49 -6.74
C LEU A 40 -12.46 7.95 -5.29
N LYS A 41 -12.30 9.25 -5.01
CA LYS A 41 -12.30 9.83 -3.66
C LYS A 41 -13.55 9.45 -2.86
N ALA A 42 -14.73 9.48 -3.48
CA ALA A 42 -15.99 9.15 -2.83
C ALA A 42 -16.11 7.68 -2.36
N SER A 43 -15.36 6.75 -2.97
CA SER A 43 -15.45 5.32 -2.65
C SER A 43 -14.15 4.71 -2.12
N ILE A 44 -13.06 5.50 -2.07
CA ILE A 44 -11.68 5.02 -1.94
C ILE A 44 -11.44 4.11 -0.73
N GLU A 45 -12.12 4.35 0.40
CA GLU A 45 -11.97 3.58 1.64
C GLU A 45 -12.35 2.11 1.49
N LYS A 46 -13.16 1.77 0.49
CA LYS A 46 -13.63 0.40 0.20
C LYS A 46 -12.87 -0.25 -0.97
N GLN A 47 -12.05 0.52 -1.66
CA GLN A 47 -11.38 0.06 -2.88
C GLN A 47 -10.09 -0.69 -2.61
N HIS A 48 -9.68 -1.48 -3.59
CA HIS A 48 -8.33 -2.03 -3.68
C HIS A 48 -7.28 -0.91 -3.50
N PRO A 49 -6.16 -1.13 -2.79
CA PRO A 49 -5.12 -0.10 -2.59
C PRO A 49 -4.50 0.44 -3.89
N ALA A 50 -4.57 -0.31 -5.00
CA ALA A 50 -4.19 0.17 -6.33
C ALA A 50 -5.02 1.39 -6.80
N ALA A 51 -6.27 1.54 -6.37
CA ALA A 51 -7.12 2.68 -6.72
C ALA A 51 -6.55 4.01 -6.21
N TYR A 52 -5.84 3.99 -5.08
CA TYR A 52 -5.19 5.17 -4.49
C TYR A 52 -4.03 5.66 -5.37
N TYR A 53 -3.27 4.73 -5.95
CA TYR A 53 -2.21 5.05 -6.91
C TYR A 53 -2.79 5.61 -8.20
N VAL A 54 -3.87 5.02 -8.72
CA VAL A 54 -4.57 5.54 -9.91
C VAL A 54 -5.09 6.96 -9.65
N LEU A 55 -5.69 7.22 -8.49
CA LEU A 55 -6.13 8.55 -8.08
C LEU A 55 -4.95 9.54 -8.02
N ALA A 56 -3.85 9.15 -7.36
CA ALA A 56 -2.65 9.97 -7.28
C ALA A 56 -2.07 10.29 -8.67
N GLY A 57 -2.00 9.31 -9.57
CA GLY A 57 -1.54 9.50 -10.94
C GLY A 57 -2.41 10.49 -11.73
N LYS A 58 -3.74 10.37 -11.60
CA LYS A 58 -4.71 11.28 -12.25
C LYS A 58 -4.54 12.72 -11.76
N LEU A 59 -4.49 12.92 -10.44
CA LEU A 59 -4.30 14.24 -9.82
C LEU A 59 -2.94 14.84 -10.19
N PHE A 60 -1.88 14.03 -10.23
CA PHE A 60 -0.56 14.53 -10.60
C PHE A 60 -0.53 14.99 -12.06
N ALA A 61 -1.20 14.25 -12.96
CA ALA A 61 -1.32 14.59 -14.37
C ALA A 61 -2.18 15.84 -14.62
N SER A 62 -3.20 16.11 -13.79
CA SER A 62 -4.03 17.32 -13.88
C SER A 62 -3.38 18.56 -13.25
N GLY A 63 -2.22 18.41 -12.58
CA GLY A 63 -1.50 19.50 -11.93
C GLY A 63 -1.84 19.67 -10.44
N GLU A 64 -2.76 18.88 -9.89
CA GLU A 64 -3.12 18.83 -8.46
C GLU A 64 -2.09 18.04 -7.65
N LYS A 65 -0.82 18.45 -7.74
CA LYS A 65 0.32 17.65 -7.31
C LYS A 65 0.39 17.45 -5.80
N ASP A 66 0.01 18.43 -4.99
CA ASP A 66 0.00 18.28 -3.53
C ASP A 66 -1.04 17.25 -3.06
N GLU A 67 -2.23 17.26 -3.67
CA GLU A 67 -3.25 16.24 -3.39
C GLU A 67 -2.81 14.86 -3.90
N ALA A 68 -2.13 14.81 -5.06
CA ALA A 68 -1.54 13.59 -5.56
C ALA A 68 -0.51 12.98 -4.60
N VAL A 69 0.36 13.81 -3.99
CA VAL A 69 1.32 13.36 -2.97
C VAL A 69 0.58 12.75 -1.78
N PHE A 70 -0.50 13.39 -1.31
CA PHE A 70 -1.33 12.84 -0.24
C PHE A 70 -1.87 11.45 -0.60
N TRP A 71 -2.53 11.30 -1.75
CA TRP A 71 -3.12 10.03 -2.16
C TRP A 71 -2.08 8.96 -2.49
N PHE A 72 -0.89 9.34 -2.94
CA PHE A 72 0.23 8.43 -3.15
C PHE A 72 0.74 7.84 -1.84
N TYR A 73 0.97 8.66 -0.80
CA TYR A 73 1.41 8.15 0.51
C TYR A 73 0.28 7.40 1.23
N ALA A 74 -0.98 7.81 1.08
CA ALA A 74 -2.13 7.04 1.56
C ALA A 74 -2.22 5.67 0.87
N GLY A 75 -2.03 5.63 -0.45
CA GLY A 75 -1.97 4.40 -1.23
C GLY A 75 -0.83 3.50 -0.79
N GLN A 76 0.38 4.02 -0.63
CA GLN A 76 1.52 3.26 -0.11
C GLN A 76 1.22 2.63 1.26
N LEU A 77 0.62 3.39 2.18
CA LEU A 77 0.23 2.88 3.49
C LEU A 77 -0.76 1.73 3.34
N ARG A 78 -1.85 1.93 2.59
CA ARG A 78 -2.91 0.93 2.41
C ARG A 78 -2.40 -0.33 1.70
N TYR A 79 -1.54 -0.17 0.70
CA TYR A 79 -1.01 -1.29 -0.07
C TYR A 79 -0.01 -2.11 0.75
N ARG A 80 0.95 -1.46 1.42
CA ARG A 80 1.89 -2.17 2.30
C ARG A 80 1.16 -2.88 3.43
N PHE A 81 0.10 -2.27 3.98
CA PHE A 81 -0.74 -2.93 4.97
C PHE A 81 -1.45 -4.16 4.39
N HIS A 82 -2.02 -4.05 3.19
CA HIS A 82 -2.65 -5.19 2.51
C HIS A 82 -1.67 -6.36 2.32
N LEU A 83 -0.46 -6.09 1.82
CA LEU A 83 0.57 -7.12 1.63
C LEU A 83 1.02 -7.74 2.96
N ALA A 84 1.25 -6.91 3.99
CA ALA A 84 1.64 -7.40 5.31
C ALA A 84 0.55 -8.23 6.00
N ALA A 85 -0.72 -7.94 5.72
CA ALA A 85 -1.86 -8.70 6.22
C ALA A 85 -2.08 -10.04 5.49
N ASN A 86 -1.52 -10.19 4.27
CA ASN A 86 -1.74 -11.33 3.39
C ASN A 86 -0.38 -11.83 2.83
N PRO A 87 0.48 -12.44 3.67
CA PRO A 87 1.84 -12.82 3.27
C PRO A 87 1.90 -13.92 2.21
N ASP A 88 0.83 -14.71 2.07
CA ASP A 88 0.77 -15.86 1.16
C ASP A 88 0.28 -15.50 -0.26
N LEU A 89 0.06 -14.22 -0.56
CA LEU A 89 -0.33 -13.79 -1.90
C LEU A 89 0.73 -14.17 -2.95
N PRO A 90 0.32 -14.57 -4.18
CA PRO A 90 1.26 -14.85 -5.25
C PRO A 90 2.19 -13.65 -5.52
N PRO A 91 3.51 -13.84 -5.63
CA PRO A 91 4.44 -12.74 -5.88
C PRO A 91 4.18 -11.97 -7.18
N SER A 92 3.60 -12.63 -8.18
CA SER A 92 3.22 -12.05 -9.48
C SER A 92 1.89 -11.27 -9.44
N GLY A 93 1.16 -11.30 -8.33
CA GLY A 93 -0.08 -10.56 -8.14
C GLY A 93 0.16 -9.18 -7.53
N ASP A 94 -0.38 -8.96 -6.34
CA ASP A 94 -0.39 -7.65 -5.68
C ASP A 94 0.99 -7.10 -5.36
N ALA A 95 1.97 -7.95 -5.04
CA ALA A 95 3.33 -7.52 -4.79
C ALA A 95 3.97 -6.93 -6.07
N ALA A 96 3.80 -7.61 -7.21
CA ALA A 96 4.27 -7.11 -8.50
C ALA A 96 3.55 -5.83 -8.91
N LEU A 97 2.22 -5.76 -8.74
CA LEU A 97 1.44 -4.56 -9.06
C LEU A 97 1.86 -3.37 -8.20
N PHE A 98 2.02 -3.56 -6.89
CA PHE A 98 2.55 -2.54 -5.99
C PHE A 98 3.93 -2.02 -6.43
N ALA A 99 4.83 -2.93 -6.80
CA ALA A 99 6.17 -2.58 -7.26
C ALA A 99 6.11 -1.74 -8.54
N SER A 100 5.34 -2.18 -9.54
CA SER A 100 5.18 -1.45 -10.80
C SER A 100 4.56 -0.06 -10.61
N LEU A 101 3.50 0.06 -9.82
CA LEU A 101 2.86 1.34 -9.53
C LEU A 101 3.79 2.29 -8.76
N SER A 102 4.51 1.76 -7.78
CA SER A 102 5.49 2.55 -7.01
C SER A 102 6.64 3.04 -7.87
N GLU A 103 7.09 2.24 -8.83
CA GLU A 103 8.16 2.65 -9.75
C GLU A 103 7.68 3.71 -10.75
N VAL A 104 6.53 3.49 -11.38
CA VAL A 104 6.02 4.37 -12.43
C VAL A 104 5.55 5.72 -11.86
N LEU A 105 4.77 5.69 -10.78
CA LEU A 105 4.17 6.90 -10.20
C LEU A 105 5.02 7.50 -9.08
N GLY A 106 5.70 6.66 -8.30
CA GLY A 106 6.47 7.13 -7.16
C GLY A 106 7.67 7.98 -7.54
N ARG A 107 8.38 7.65 -8.64
CA ARG A 107 9.52 8.47 -9.09
C ARG A 107 9.15 9.94 -9.35
N PRO A 108 8.19 10.28 -10.23
CA PRO A 108 7.82 11.68 -10.47
C PRO A 108 7.15 12.34 -9.26
N ILE A 109 6.32 11.62 -8.50
CA ILE A 109 5.63 12.18 -7.32
C ILE A 109 6.63 12.48 -6.20
N ASN A 110 7.54 11.56 -5.87
CA ASN A 110 8.55 11.78 -4.83
C ASN A 110 9.55 12.87 -5.22
N LYS A 111 9.92 12.95 -6.51
CA LYS A 111 10.75 14.05 -7.02
C LYS A 111 10.09 15.41 -6.73
N TYR A 112 8.78 15.54 -6.93
CA TYR A 112 8.05 16.76 -6.60
C TYR A 112 7.91 16.97 -5.09
N ALA A 113 7.57 15.91 -4.36
CA ALA A 113 7.34 15.95 -2.91
C ALA A 113 8.61 16.38 -2.15
N PHE A 114 9.77 15.80 -2.48
CA PHE A 114 11.04 16.12 -1.83
C PHE A 114 11.62 17.48 -2.23
N GLY A 115 11.03 18.14 -3.24
CA GLY A 115 11.27 19.55 -3.49
C GLY A 115 10.89 20.42 -2.29
N ASP A 116 9.92 20.00 -1.47
CA ASP A 116 9.55 20.66 -0.22
C ASP A 116 9.45 19.63 0.92
N VAL A 117 10.54 19.49 1.66
CA VAL A 117 10.63 18.55 2.79
C VAL A 117 9.65 18.89 3.92
N VAL A 118 9.34 20.18 4.13
CA VAL A 118 8.39 20.60 5.16
C VAL A 118 6.98 20.18 4.75
N GLN A 119 6.61 20.40 3.49
CA GLN A 119 5.29 20.04 2.98
C GLN A 119 5.07 18.51 2.92
N VAL A 120 6.07 17.73 2.50
CA VAL A 120 5.90 16.25 2.45
C VAL A 120 5.80 15.64 3.85
N THR A 121 6.54 16.16 4.83
CA THR A 121 6.42 15.67 6.22
C THR A 121 5.07 16.01 6.82
N ALA A 122 4.56 17.22 6.58
CA ALA A 122 3.18 17.59 6.95
C ALA A 122 2.12 16.74 6.22
N THR A 123 2.36 16.38 4.96
CA THR A 123 1.48 15.47 4.20
C THR A 123 1.47 14.06 4.81
N ILE A 124 2.61 13.53 5.22
CA ILE A 124 2.67 12.23 5.91
C ILE A 124 1.90 12.28 7.23
N ASP A 125 2.04 13.35 8.01
CA ASP A 125 1.26 13.55 9.25
C ASP A 125 -0.25 13.54 8.96
N LYS A 126 -0.69 14.23 7.88
CA LYS A 126 -2.09 14.20 7.40
C LYS A 126 -2.54 12.80 6.98
N VAL A 127 -1.71 12.03 6.29
CA VAL A 127 -2.01 10.65 5.88
C VAL A 127 -2.19 9.74 7.11
N LEU A 128 -1.30 9.84 8.10
CA LEU A 128 -1.41 9.05 9.34
C LEU A 128 -2.68 9.41 10.13
N ALA A 129 -3.04 10.69 10.19
CA ALA A 129 -4.28 11.14 10.82
C ALA A 129 -5.52 10.66 10.04
N TRP A 130 -5.50 10.80 8.71
CA TRP A 130 -6.57 10.31 7.83
C TRP A 130 -6.76 8.81 7.96
N ASP A 131 -5.69 8.02 7.93
CA ASP A 131 -5.77 6.57 8.14
C ASP A 131 -6.28 6.25 9.55
N GLY A 132 -5.97 7.04 10.58
CA GLY A 132 -6.51 6.80 11.93
C GLY A 132 -8.03 6.92 12.02
N ARG A 133 -8.63 7.87 11.28
CA ARG A 133 -10.07 8.19 11.36
C ARG A 133 -10.96 7.51 10.31
N THR A 134 -10.38 6.96 9.25
CA THR A 134 -11.13 6.36 8.13
C THR A 134 -11.21 4.86 8.25
N ALA A 135 -12.25 4.25 7.68
CA ALA A 135 -12.34 2.80 7.62
C ALA A 135 -11.29 2.24 6.64
N ASN A 136 -11.16 0.90 6.64
CA ASN A 136 -10.51 0.19 5.54
C ASN A 136 -11.40 -0.99 5.17
N GLY A 137 -12.25 -0.78 4.18
CA GLY A 137 -13.19 -1.80 3.71
C GLY A 137 -12.50 -2.93 2.96
N TYR A 138 -11.26 -2.76 2.50
CA TYR A 138 -10.54 -3.77 1.74
C TYR A 138 -9.63 -4.66 2.61
N THR A 139 -9.03 -4.12 3.66
CA THR A 139 -8.21 -4.91 4.61
C THR A 139 -8.50 -4.50 6.04
N SER A 140 -9.01 -5.45 6.83
CA SER A 140 -9.48 -5.19 8.20
C SER A 140 -8.37 -4.75 9.15
N LYS A 141 -8.44 -3.51 9.63
CA LYS A 141 -7.50 -2.96 10.64
C LYS A 141 -7.55 -3.70 11.98
N THR A 142 -8.72 -4.20 12.35
CA THR A 142 -8.91 -4.89 13.63
C THR A 142 -8.38 -6.32 13.56
N THR A 143 -8.67 -7.03 12.47
CA THR A 143 -8.18 -8.40 12.25
C THR A 143 -6.66 -8.44 12.13
N HIS A 144 -6.06 -7.44 11.48
CA HIS A 144 -4.61 -7.36 11.24
C HIS A 144 -3.94 -6.20 11.98
N ALA A 145 -4.35 -5.96 13.24
CA ALA A 145 -3.92 -4.79 14.01
C ALA A 145 -2.40 -4.63 14.15
N ALA A 146 -1.67 -5.73 14.34
CA ALA A 146 -0.21 -5.70 14.44
C ALA A 146 0.45 -5.25 13.13
N ALA A 147 0.01 -5.81 11.99
CA ALA A 147 0.49 -5.40 10.66
C ALA A 147 0.14 -3.93 10.37
N TRP A 148 -1.09 -3.52 10.70
CA TRP A 148 -1.52 -2.13 10.55
C TRP A 148 -0.65 -1.16 11.36
N LYS A 149 -0.40 -1.47 12.63
CA LYS A 149 0.48 -0.68 13.50
C LYS A 149 1.90 -0.62 12.93
N GLY A 150 2.47 -1.75 12.53
CA GLY A 150 3.84 -1.80 11.99
C GLY A 150 4.02 -0.94 10.74
N ILE A 151 3.05 -0.96 9.81
CA ILE A 151 3.10 -0.12 8.61
C ILE A 151 2.96 1.38 8.93
N ARG A 152 2.10 1.74 9.90
CA ARG A 152 1.97 3.13 10.37
C ARG A 152 3.26 3.61 11.04
N ASP A 153 3.85 2.80 11.91
CA ASP A 153 5.11 3.12 12.58
C ASP A 153 6.23 3.34 11.55
N GLY A 154 6.34 2.47 10.53
CA GLY A 154 7.30 2.63 9.44
C GLY A 154 7.13 3.93 8.65
N LEU A 155 5.88 4.35 8.38
CA LEU A 155 5.63 5.64 7.73
C LEU A 155 5.98 6.82 8.65
N GLY A 156 5.73 6.71 9.96
CA GLY A 156 6.16 7.70 10.96
C GLY A 156 7.69 7.81 11.07
N GLN A 157 8.41 6.69 10.94
CA GLN A 157 9.87 6.66 10.87
C GLN A 157 10.39 7.36 9.62
N LEU A 158 9.79 7.10 8.45
CA LEU A 158 10.13 7.84 7.21
C LEU A 158 9.97 9.35 7.41
N ARG A 159 8.84 9.79 7.98
CA ARG A 159 8.61 11.21 8.29
C ARG A 159 9.70 11.77 9.20
N SER A 160 10.06 11.05 10.26
CA SER A 160 11.11 11.48 11.20
C SER A 160 12.47 11.59 10.51
N HIS A 161 12.80 10.63 9.64
CA HIS A 161 14.01 10.66 8.84
C HIS A 161 14.04 11.86 7.89
N LEU A 162 12.94 12.15 7.18
CA LEU A 162 12.86 13.31 6.28
C LEU A 162 13.08 14.63 7.02
N VAL A 163 12.56 14.78 8.25
CA VAL A 163 12.84 15.96 9.09
C VAL A 163 14.31 16.05 9.45
N GLN A 164 14.91 14.95 9.92
CA GLN A 164 16.31 14.91 10.34
C GLN A 164 17.28 15.15 9.17
N SER A 165 16.93 14.70 7.98
CA SER A 165 17.77 14.76 6.77
C SER A 165 17.40 15.91 5.84
N GLY A 166 16.54 16.84 6.25
CA GLY A 166 15.98 17.86 5.36
C GLY A 166 17.02 18.75 4.66
N ASP A 167 18.07 19.16 5.38
CA ASP A 167 19.18 19.93 4.78
C ASP A 167 19.94 19.11 3.73
N GLN A 168 20.22 17.84 4.02
CA GLN A 168 20.90 16.94 3.09
C GLN A 168 20.04 16.70 1.84
N ILE A 169 18.74 16.48 1.98
CA ILE A 169 17.81 16.28 0.86
C ILE A 169 17.81 17.52 -0.05
N ARG A 170 17.73 18.72 0.53
CA ARG A 170 17.79 19.98 -0.23
C ARG A 170 19.11 20.15 -0.96
N ALA A 171 20.23 19.81 -0.32
CA ALA A 171 21.54 19.86 -0.93
C ALA A 171 21.64 18.89 -2.12
N GLN A 172 21.17 17.64 -1.94
CA GLN A 172 21.16 16.64 -3.00
C GLN A 172 20.25 17.03 -4.18
N HIS A 173 19.08 17.61 -3.90
CA HIS A 173 18.19 18.14 -4.94
C HIS A 173 18.91 19.21 -5.77
N LYS A 174 19.56 20.17 -5.12
CA LYS A 174 20.33 21.22 -5.80
C LYS A 174 21.47 20.63 -6.65
N GLN A 175 22.21 19.66 -6.12
CA GLN A 175 23.28 18.97 -6.85
C GLN A 175 22.75 18.23 -8.09
N ASN A 176 21.55 17.67 -8.01
CA ASN A 176 20.90 16.96 -9.10
C ASN A 176 20.17 17.91 -10.09
N GLY A 177 20.34 19.23 -9.96
CA GLY A 177 19.65 20.23 -10.80
C GLY A 177 18.14 20.28 -10.58
N LEU A 178 17.66 19.82 -9.42
CA LEU A 178 16.26 19.82 -9.05
C LEU A 178 15.91 21.07 -8.24
N GLU A 179 14.68 21.54 -8.41
CA GLU A 179 14.13 22.64 -7.65
C GLU A 179 13.91 22.24 -6.18
N ASN A 180 14.33 23.12 -5.27
CA ASN A 180 13.89 23.14 -3.88
C ASN A 180 12.74 24.15 -3.78
N ARG A 181 11.52 23.65 -3.74
CA ARG A 181 10.31 24.45 -3.55
C ARG A 181 10.32 25.00 -2.13
N GLN A 182 10.06 26.30 -1.99
CA GLN A 182 9.86 26.93 -0.69
C GLN A 182 8.39 26.76 -0.29
N PRO A 183 8.08 26.67 1.01
CA PRO A 183 6.71 26.82 1.50
C PRO A 183 6.13 28.22 1.22
#